data_AF-A0A126JIQ6-F1
#
_entry.id   AF-A0A126JIQ6-F1
#
_cell.length_a   1.000
_cell.length_b   1.000
_cell.length_c   1.000
_cell.angle_alpha   90.00
_cell.angle_beta   90.00
_cell.angle_gamma   90.00
#
_symmetry.space_group_name_H-M   'P 1'
#
loop_
_entity.id
_entity.type
_entity.pdbx_description
1 polymer ?
#
loop_
_entity_poly.entity_id
_entity_poly.type
_entity_poly.pdbx_seq_one_letter_code
_entity_poly.pdbx_strand_id
1 'polypeptide(L)'
;MGNLLVEDENVKSSKSSFAIYDNEKIKYEGKEITASFFAYKIQSGFFKAIDIEIINAVYILKYSTSRQITSFLNYVKNIDVNQNLITKRLTILNNSSVVGRYSFISDDRLCETSSKCYVLRERGKRLLLQREYPCTWNIYDSVIVLENIKNYLARNNYILKVLKNQLIDFDNLKLFNEETIIGCNYSINDFKHSIVSIRKTDTICQIKKFLLKIDKDFGTLKNLRIIIIGEDDLHLFQIFKQIISLIQKKEIDKKYFNCIVFTQDLRIIERNIDSCFVIWKIEEKAILEDIKLDEFTKSI
;
A
#
# COMPACT_ATOMS: atom_id res chain seq x y z
N MET A 1 -17.91 -0.43 -19.88
CA MET A 1 -16.83 0.57 -19.82
C MET A 1 -16.03 0.28 -18.56
N GLY A 2 -14.70 0.22 -18.62
CA GLY A 2 -13.88 -0.07 -17.44
C GLY A 2 -14.05 1.00 -16.35
N ASN A 3 -13.98 0.59 -15.08
CA ASN A 3 -14.04 1.52 -13.94
C ASN A 3 -12.72 2.29 -13.76
N LEU A 4 -11.65 1.87 -14.44
CA LEU A 4 -10.34 2.49 -14.42
C LEU A 4 -10.04 3.19 -15.75
N LEU A 5 -9.17 4.21 -15.70
CA LEU A 5 -8.72 4.91 -16.92
C LEU A 5 -7.87 4.01 -17.82
N VAL A 6 -7.14 3.07 -17.21
CA VAL A 6 -6.32 2.05 -17.87
C VAL A 6 -6.47 0.78 -17.05
N GLU A 7 -6.85 -0.34 -17.64
CA GLU A 7 -6.94 -1.61 -16.91
C GLU A 7 -5.55 -2.12 -16.50
N ASP A 8 -5.46 -2.93 -15.43
CA ASP A 8 -4.18 -3.37 -14.86
C ASP A 8 -3.28 -4.06 -15.91
N GLU A 9 -3.87 -4.93 -16.73
CA GLU A 9 -3.19 -5.67 -17.82
C GLU A 9 -2.65 -4.75 -18.94
N ASN A 10 -3.19 -3.54 -19.05
CA ASN A 10 -2.81 -2.56 -20.07
C ASN A 10 -1.80 -1.54 -19.56
N VAL A 11 -1.39 -1.62 -18.29
CA VAL A 11 -0.32 -0.79 -17.74
C VAL A 11 1.02 -1.26 -18.30
N LYS A 12 1.59 -0.49 -19.24
CA LYS A 12 2.92 -0.75 -19.81
C LYS A 12 3.93 0.19 -19.17
N SER A 13 4.50 -0.19 -18.04
CA SER A 13 5.57 0.58 -17.39
C SER A 13 6.81 -0.27 -17.15
N SER A 14 7.98 0.24 -17.51
CA SER A 14 9.26 -0.42 -17.19
C SER A 14 9.79 -0.09 -15.80
N LYS A 15 9.20 0.92 -15.13
CA LYS A 15 9.60 1.36 -13.80
C LYS A 15 8.38 1.60 -12.91
N SER A 16 8.46 1.23 -11.64
CA SER A 16 7.38 1.45 -10.68
C SER A 16 7.21 2.92 -10.31
N SER A 17 5.98 3.45 -10.32
CA SER A 17 5.69 4.78 -9.77
C SER A 17 5.90 4.87 -8.24
N PHE A 18 6.06 3.74 -7.56
CA PHE A 18 6.29 3.65 -6.11
C PHE A 18 7.74 3.26 -5.75
N ALA A 19 8.63 3.14 -6.74
CA ALA A 19 10.07 3.08 -6.49
C ALA A 19 10.62 4.45 -6.10
N ILE A 20 11.66 4.52 -5.26
CA ILE A 20 12.32 5.79 -4.92
C ILE A 20 13.35 6.13 -5.99
N TYR A 21 13.33 7.38 -6.45
CA TYR A 21 14.28 7.90 -7.44
C TYR A 21 15.23 8.93 -6.84
N ASP A 22 16.34 9.13 -7.55
CA ASP A 22 17.36 10.11 -7.16
C ASP A 22 16.75 11.52 -7.07
N ASN A 23 17.09 12.21 -5.98
CA ASN A 23 16.62 13.55 -5.63
C ASN A 23 15.09 13.72 -5.61
N GLU A 24 14.34 12.63 -5.45
CA GLU A 24 12.89 12.70 -5.43
C GLU A 24 12.36 13.39 -4.17
N LYS A 25 11.43 14.33 -4.36
CA LYS A 25 10.82 15.15 -3.32
C LYS A 25 9.30 15.07 -3.37
N ILE A 26 8.68 15.31 -2.21
CA ILE A 26 7.24 15.40 -2.07
C ILE A 26 6.81 16.86 -2.21
N LYS A 27 5.84 17.15 -3.07
CA LYS A 27 5.20 18.46 -3.20
C LYS A 27 3.74 18.41 -2.80
N TYR A 28 3.33 19.29 -1.89
CA TYR A 28 1.93 19.47 -1.55
C TYR A 28 1.20 20.31 -2.62
N GLU A 29 0.01 19.86 -3.04
CA GLU A 29 -0.81 20.52 -4.09
C GLU A 29 -2.20 20.95 -3.59
N GLY A 30 -2.39 21.09 -2.28
CA GLY A 30 -3.67 21.50 -1.73
C GLY A 30 -3.82 23.01 -1.57
N LYS A 31 -5.06 23.42 -1.27
CA LYS A 31 -5.42 24.81 -0.99
C LYS A 31 -6.02 24.88 0.39
N GLU A 32 -5.58 25.86 1.18
CA GLU A 32 -6.21 26.16 2.46
C GLU A 32 -7.42 27.05 2.28
N ILE A 33 -8.47 26.76 3.06
CA ILE A 33 -9.66 27.62 3.15
C ILE A 33 -9.95 27.95 4.61
N THR A 34 -10.64 29.05 4.87
CA THR A 34 -11.01 29.46 6.24
C THR A 34 -12.00 28.49 6.89
N ALA A 35 -12.05 28.48 8.22
CA ALA A 35 -13.00 27.65 8.97
C ALA A 35 -14.47 28.01 8.66
N SER A 36 -14.76 29.30 8.51
CA SER A 36 -16.10 29.81 8.16
C SER A 36 -16.55 29.32 6.78
N PHE A 37 -15.68 29.39 5.76
CA PHE A 37 -16.02 28.91 4.43
C PHE A 37 -16.22 27.38 4.40
N PHE A 38 -15.46 26.64 5.21
CA PHE A 38 -15.66 25.20 5.35
C PHE A 38 -17.00 24.87 6.03
N ALA A 39 -17.39 25.60 7.08
CA ALA A 39 -18.70 25.43 7.74
C ALA A 39 -19.85 25.69 6.76
N TYR A 40 -19.76 26.76 5.96
CA TYR A 40 -20.73 27.06 4.91
C TYR A 40 -20.87 25.90 3.90
N LYS A 41 -19.76 25.32 3.43
CA LYS A 41 -19.78 24.14 2.53
C LYS A 41 -20.55 22.96 3.13
N ILE A 42 -20.42 22.71 4.42
CA ILE A 42 -21.17 21.63 5.08
C ILE A 42 -22.67 21.94 5.10
N GLN A 43 -23.04 23.15 5.55
CA GLN A 43 -24.45 23.56 5.67
C GLN A 43 -25.18 23.58 4.33
N SER A 44 -24.48 23.97 3.26
CA SER A 44 -24.99 24.01 1.89
C SER A 44 -25.10 22.65 1.19
N GLY A 45 -24.75 21.55 1.86
CA GLY A 45 -24.78 20.21 1.25
C GLY A 45 -23.73 20.00 0.16
N PHE A 46 -22.63 20.77 0.17
CA PHE A 46 -21.56 20.69 -0.83
C PHE A 46 -20.89 19.30 -0.90
N PHE A 47 -20.79 18.62 0.25
CA PHE A 47 -20.25 17.27 0.36
C PHE A 47 -21.33 16.21 0.19
N LYS A 48 -21.15 15.33 -0.79
CA LYS A 48 -22.06 14.26 -1.17
C LYS A 48 -21.78 13.00 -0.35
N ALA A 49 -22.72 12.06 -0.34
CA ALA A 49 -22.53 10.76 0.31
C ALA A 49 -21.26 10.04 -0.19
N ILE A 50 -21.03 10.04 -1.51
CA ILE A 50 -19.82 9.45 -2.11
C ILE A 50 -18.51 10.09 -1.61
N ASP A 51 -18.53 11.37 -1.19
CA ASP A 51 -17.32 11.97 -0.63
C ASP A 51 -16.94 11.34 0.70
N ILE A 52 -17.94 10.99 1.52
CA ILE A 52 -17.70 10.36 2.82
C ILE A 52 -17.04 9.00 2.61
N GLU A 53 -17.48 8.24 1.61
CA GLU A 53 -16.87 6.97 1.22
C GLU A 53 -15.45 7.14 0.69
N ILE A 54 -15.19 8.17 -0.13
CA ILE A 54 -13.84 8.50 -0.59
C ILE A 54 -12.93 8.86 0.59
N ILE A 55 -13.42 9.69 1.52
CA ILE A 55 -12.66 10.10 2.72
C ILE A 55 -12.36 8.87 3.59
N ASN A 56 -13.32 7.96 3.74
CA ASN A 56 -13.16 6.73 4.50
C ASN A 56 -12.12 5.80 3.85
N ALA A 57 -12.16 5.64 2.53
CA ALA A 57 -11.15 4.89 1.79
C ALA A 57 -9.74 5.49 1.97
N VAL A 58 -9.61 6.82 1.90
CA VAL A 58 -8.34 7.52 2.16
C VAL A 58 -7.85 7.30 3.59
N TYR A 59 -8.75 7.32 4.57
CA TYR A 59 -8.43 7.06 5.98
C TYR A 59 -7.89 5.63 6.17
N ILE A 60 -8.62 4.62 5.69
CA ILE A 60 -8.27 3.20 5.80
C ILE A 60 -6.92 2.91 5.11
N LEU A 61 -6.75 3.43 3.90
CA LEU A 61 -5.55 3.20 3.10
C LEU A 61 -4.36 4.07 3.56
N LYS A 62 -4.57 5.05 4.45
CA LYS A 62 -3.63 6.09 4.88
C LYS A 62 -3.15 7.01 3.75
N TYR A 63 -2.39 6.46 2.80
CA TYR A 63 -1.96 7.13 1.57
C TYR A 63 -2.42 6.33 0.37
N SER A 64 -3.15 6.95 -0.54
CA SER A 64 -3.73 6.22 -1.68
C SER A 64 -3.76 7.05 -2.96
N THR A 65 -3.71 6.38 -4.12
CA THR A 65 -3.96 7.01 -5.43
C THR A 65 -5.46 7.01 -5.76
N SER A 66 -5.88 7.80 -6.75
CA SER A 66 -7.26 7.74 -7.24
C SER A 66 -7.65 6.35 -7.76
N ARG A 67 -6.71 5.61 -8.36
CA ARG A 67 -6.90 4.22 -8.80
C ARG A 67 -7.19 3.28 -7.63
N GLN A 68 -6.40 3.40 -6.55
CA GLN A 68 -6.55 2.56 -5.37
C GLN A 68 -7.87 2.83 -4.65
N ILE A 69 -8.25 4.11 -4.51
CA ILE A 69 -9.55 4.50 -3.95
C ILE A 69 -10.69 3.96 -4.80
N THR A 70 -10.61 4.09 -6.13
CA THR A 70 -11.62 3.55 -7.05
C THR A 70 -11.76 2.04 -6.87
N SER A 71 -10.64 1.31 -6.82
CA SER A 71 -10.64 -0.15 -6.63
C SER A 71 -11.21 -0.53 -5.27
N PHE A 72 -10.83 0.17 -4.20
CA PHE A 72 -11.35 -0.08 -2.86
C PHE A 72 -12.88 0.11 -2.80
N LEU A 73 -13.40 1.19 -3.38
CA LEU A 73 -14.85 1.45 -3.39
C LEU A 73 -15.61 0.38 -4.16
N ASN A 74 -15.09 -0.04 -5.32
CA ASN A 74 -15.74 -1.08 -6.13
C ASN A 74 -15.69 -2.46 -5.47
N TYR A 75 -14.52 -2.91 -5.02
CA TYR A 75 -14.32 -4.30 -4.58
C TYR A 75 -14.56 -4.54 -3.08
N VAL A 76 -14.38 -3.51 -2.25
CA VAL A 76 -14.52 -3.64 -0.79
C VAL A 76 -15.84 -3.05 -0.31
N LYS A 77 -16.25 -1.91 -0.88
CA LYS A 77 -17.51 -1.25 -0.50
C LYS A 77 -18.68 -1.59 -1.41
N ASN A 78 -18.45 -2.31 -2.52
CA ASN A 78 -19.47 -2.63 -3.53
C ASN A 78 -20.20 -1.38 -4.05
N ILE A 79 -19.47 -0.26 -4.21
CA ILE A 79 -19.97 1.00 -4.75
C ILE A 79 -19.42 1.16 -6.16
N ASP A 80 -20.29 0.98 -7.16
CA ASP A 80 -19.90 1.07 -8.58
C ASP A 80 -19.53 2.53 -8.95
N VAL A 81 -18.24 2.75 -9.15
CA VAL A 81 -17.67 4.07 -9.45
C VAL A 81 -16.52 3.97 -10.44
N ASN A 82 -16.42 4.96 -11.31
CA ASN A 82 -15.27 5.11 -12.19
C ASN A 82 -14.23 6.11 -11.66
N GLN A 83 -12.99 5.93 -12.09
CA GLN A 83 -11.85 6.73 -11.66
C GLN A 83 -11.98 8.23 -12.01
N ASN A 84 -12.71 8.56 -13.08
CA ASN A 84 -12.98 9.95 -13.48
C ASN A 84 -13.82 10.69 -12.43
N LEU A 85 -14.90 10.05 -11.94
CA LEU A 85 -15.71 10.57 -10.86
C LEU A 85 -14.86 10.78 -9.60
N ILE A 86 -14.11 9.75 -9.21
CA ILE A 86 -13.25 9.79 -8.01
C ILE A 86 -12.22 10.92 -8.10
N THR A 87 -11.57 11.10 -9.25
CA THR A 87 -10.58 12.17 -9.46
C THR A 87 -11.21 13.58 -9.36
N LYS A 88 -12.43 13.76 -9.90
CA LYS A 88 -13.18 15.03 -9.77
C LYS A 88 -13.54 15.30 -8.31
N ARG A 89 -14.06 14.31 -7.58
CA ARG A 89 -14.41 14.46 -6.16
C ARG A 89 -13.17 14.71 -5.28
N LEU A 90 -12.07 13.99 -5.49
CA LEU A 90 -10.80 14.21 -4.79
C LEU A 90 -10.26 15.62 -4.99
N THR A 91 -10.41 16.21 -6.18
CA THR A 91 -10.03 17.60 -6.44
C THR A 91 -10.85 18.57 -5.58
N ILE A 92 -12.16 18.32 -5.45
CA ILE A 92 -13.06 19.11 -4.60
C ILE A 92 -12.66 18.98 -3.12
N LEU A 93 -12.37 17.76 -2.67
CA LEU A 93 -11.97 17.48 -1.29
C LEU A 93 -10.61 18.11 -0.95
N ASN A 94 -9.64 18.03 -1.87
CA ASN A 94 -8.33 18.68 -1.73
C ASN A 94 -8.45 20.20 -1.64
N ASN A 95 -9.27 20.81 -2.51
CA ASN A 95 -9.53 22.26 -2.49
C ASN A 95 -10.41 22.71 -1.32
N SER A 96 -10.84 21.79 -0.47
CA SER A 96 -11.61 22.07 0.75
C SER A 96 -10.82 21.72 2.01
N SER A 97 -9.52 21.43 1.88
CA SER A 97 -8.64 20.96 2.96
C SER A 97 -9.10 19.66 3.64
N VAL A 98 -10.00 18.89 3.01
CA VAL A 98 -10.59 17.65 3.58
C VAL A 98 -9.62 16.48 3.44
N VAL A 99 -8.98 16.39 2.29
CA VAL A 99 -7.84 15.49 2.02
C VAL A 99 -6.66 16.34 1.57
N GLY A 100 -5.43 15.87 1.77
CA GLY A 100 -4.22 16.48 1.23
C GLY A 100 -3.79 15.72 -0.02
N ARG A 101 -3.44 16.43 -1.09
CA ARG A 101 -2.88 15.85 -2.32
C ARG A 101 -1.38 16.15 -2.40
N TYR A 102 -0.59 15.13 -2.71
CA TYR A 102 0.84 15.26 -2.93
C TYR A 102 1.24 14.65 -4.28
N SER A 103 2.28 15.21 -4.88
CA SER A 103 2.97 14.68 -6.05
C SER A 103 4.43 14.40 -5.72
N PHE A 104 5.05 13.48 -6.45
CA PHE A 104 6.49 13.21 -6.35
C PHE A 104 7.22 13.80 -7.54
N ILE A 105 8.28 14.56 -7.27
CA ILE A 105 9.08 15.27 -8.26
C ILE A 105 10.50 14.76 -8.16
N SER A 106 11.08 14.28 -9.27
CA SER A 106 12.46 13.79 -9.35
C SER A 106 13.17 14.45 -10.52
N ASP A 107 14.48 14.67 -10.39
CA ASP A 107 15.30 15.26 -11.45
C ASP A 107 15.43 14.33 -12.68
N ASP A 108 15.43 13.02 -12.44
CA ASP A 108 15.70 11.97 -13.44
C ASP A 108 14.49 11.63 -14.33
N ARG A 109 13.35 12.31 -14.10
CA ARG A 109 12.20 12.23 -14.99
C ARG A 109 12.02 13.58 -15.65
N LEU A 110 12.11 13.63 -16.98
CA LEU A 110 11.74 14.79 -17.81
C LEU A 110 10.28 15.27 -17.59
N CYS A 111 9.48 14.59 -16.76
CA CYS A 111 8.15 14.96 -16.31
C CYS A 111 7.94 14.51 -14.85
N GLU A 112 7.26 15.32 -14.04
CA GLU A 112 6.76 14.96 -12.70
C GLU A 112 6.26 13.52 -12.67
N THR A 113 6.45 12.77 -11.58
CA THR A 113 5.72 11.50 -11.46
C THR A 113 4.23 11.85 -11.52
N SER A 114 3.53 11.41 -12.56
CA SER A 114 2.10 11.74 -12.76
C SER A 114 1.21 11.18 -11.64
N SER A 115 1.79 10.39 -10.74
CA SER A 115 1.12 9.71 -9.64
C SER A 115 0.92 10.66 -8.47
N LYS A 116 -0.34 11.03 -8.24
CA LYS A 116 -0.76 11.79 -7.08
C LYS A 116 -1.23 10.86 -5.98
N CYS A 117 -0.85 11.15 -4.74
CA CYS A 117 -1.37 10.45 -3.56
C CYS A 117 -2.20 11.39 -2.68
N TYR A 118 -3.12 10.78 -1.94
CA TYR A 118 -4.10 11.45 -1.10
C TYR A 118 -4.01 10.91 0.33
N VAL A 119 -4.08 11.82 1.31
CA VAL A 119 -4.07 11.51 2.75
C VAL A 119 -5.19 12.27 3.47
N LEU A 120 -5.71 11.69 4.55
CA LEU A 120 -6.73 12.34 5.37
C LEU A 120 -6.18 13.60 6.05
N ARG A 121 -7.04 14.60 6.22
CA ARG A 121 -6.75 15.78 7.06
C ARG A 121 -7.82 15.95 8.13
N GLU A 122 -7.58 16.86 9.05
CA GLU A 122 -8.45 17.15 10.20
C GLU A 122 -9.92 17.38 9.79
N ARG A 123 -10.14 18.10 8.69
CA ARG A 123 -11.50 18.34 8.17
C ARG A 123 -12.18 17.09 7.63
N GLY A 124 -11.42 16.17 7.04
CA GLY A 124 -11.92 14.85 6.66
C GLY A 124 -12.30 14.01 7.87
N LYS A 125 -11.46 13.98 8.91
CA LYS A 125 -11.82 13.36 10.19
C LYS A 125 -13.15 13.92 10.72
N ARG A 126 -13.31 15.24 10.72
CA ARG A 126 -14.55 15.87 11.20
C ARG A 126 -15.78 15.41 10.41
N LEU A 127 -15.67 15.28 9.08
CA LEU A 127 -16.75 14.78 8.23
C LEU A 127 -17.08 13.30 8.48
N LEU A 128 -16.07 12.46 8.71
CA LEU A 128 -16.27 11.05 9.06
C LEU A 128 -17.03 10.90 10.38
N LEU A 129 -16.56 11.59 11.43
CA LEU A 129 -17.18 11.53 12.75
C LEU A 129 -18.63 12.06 12.75
N GLN A 130 -18.91 13.12 11.98
CA GLN A 130 -20.27 13.64 11.81
C GLN A 130 -21.23 12.67 11.10
N ARG A 131 -20.70 11.64 10.42
CA ARG A 131 -21.46 10.59 9.74
C ARG A 131 -21.31 9.24 10.44
N GLU A 132 -20.84 9.24 11.69
CA GLU A 132 -20.70 8.06 12.54
C GLU A 132 -19.69 7.02 12.01
N TYR A 133 -18.77 7.44 11.14
CA TYR A 133 -17.65 6.58 10.74
C TYR A 133 -16.58 6.60 11.85
N PRO A 134 -16.08 5.43 12.28
CA PRO A 134 -14.98 5.37 13.22
C PRO A 134 -13.74 6.02 12.60
N CYS A 135 -13.13 6.97 13.31
CA CYS A 135 -11.91 7.64 12.84
C CYS A 135 -11.02 8.05 14.01
N THR A 136 -9.91 7.33 14.16
CA THR A 136 -8.88 7.60 15.18
C THR A 136 -7.74 8.49 14.68
N TRP A 137 -7.77 8.92 13.41
CA TRP A 137 -6.71 9.71 12.80
C TRP A 137 -6.38 10.98 13.62
N ASN A 138 -5.11 11.34 13.68
CA ASN A 138 -4.61 12.58 14.27
C ASN A 138 -3.56 13.24 13.36
N ILE A 139 -3.12 14.45 13.68
CA ILE A 139 -2.20 15.20 12.80
C ILE A 139 -0.82 14.52 12.63
N TYR A 140 -0.36 13.80 13.64
CA TYR A 140 0.90 13.06 13.62
C TYR A 140 0.82 11.78 12.78
N ASP A 141 -0.39 11.32 12.44
CA ASP A 141 -0.60 10.18 11.55
C ASP A 141 -0.23 10.45 10.09
N SER A 142 -0.18 11.72 9.68
CA SER A 142 0.17 12.14 8.32
C SER A 142 1.67 12.30 8.18
N VAL A 143 2.38 11.18 8.24
CA VAL A 143 3.83 11.11 8.10
C VAL A 143 4.25 11.47 6.67
N ILE A 144 4.78 12.68 6.49
CA ILE A 144 5.26 13.19 5.18
C ILE A 144 6.71 12.74 4.96
N VAL A 145 6.90 11.42 4.89
CA VAL A 145 8.20 10.78 4.67
C VAL A 145 8.06 9.93 3.40
N LEU A 146 8.95 10.15 2.43
CA LEU A 146 8.80 9.65 1.06
C LEU A 146 8.68 8.12 1.01
N GLU A 147 9.58 7.44 1.71
CA GLU A 147 9.61 5.99 1.81
C GLU A 147 8.33 5.43 2.43
N ASN A 148 7.82 6.06 3.50
CA ASN A 148 6.60 5.63 4.16
C ASN A 148 5.39 5.78 3.23
N ILE A 149 5.26 6.92 2.54
CA ILE A 149 4.16 7.14 1.59
C ILE A 149 4.21 6.05 0.50
N LYS A 150 5.38 5.78 -0.07
CA LYS A 150 5.52 4.78 -1.14
C LYS A 150 5.30 3.36 -0.64
N ASN A 151 5.71 3.05 0.58
CA ASN A 151 5.41 1.77 1.23
C ASN A 151 3.90 1.57 1.44
N TYR A 152 3.16 2.61 1.85
CA TYR A 152 1.71 2.56 1.89
C TYR A 152 1.11 2.27 0.52
N LEU A 153 1.54 3.00 -0.51
CA LEU A 153 1.04 2.83 -1.87
C LEU A 153 1.29 1.42 -2.40
N ALA A 154 2.49 0.86 -2.20
CA ALA A 154 2.80 -0.49 -2.65
C ALA A 154 2.04 -1.57 -1.87
N ARG A 155 1.98 -1.48 -0.54
CA ARG A 155 1.13 -2.34 0.29
C ARG A 155 -0.32 -2.27 -0.19
N ASN A 156 -0.83 -1.08 -0.47
CA ASN A 156 -2.21 -0.88 -0.89
C ASN A 156 -2.50 -1.53 -2.26
N ASN A 157 -1.55 -1.52 -3.20
CA ASN A 157 -1.70 -2.30 -4.44
C ASN A 157 -1.82 -3.80 -4.15
N TYR A 158 -0.98 -4.31 -3.25
CA TYR A 158 -1.00 -5.72 -2.89
C TYR A 158 -2.33 -6.14 -2.23
N ILE A 159 -2.78 -5.43 -1.19
CA ILE A 159 -4.04 -5.79 -0.50
C ILE A 159 -5.23 -5.69 -1.46
N LEU A 160 -5.26 -4.70 -2.35
CA LEU A 160 -6.34 -4.55 -3.31
C LEU A 160 -6.33 -5.67 -4.35
N LYS A 161 -5.16 -6.20 -4.73
CA LYS A 161 -5.05 -7.40 -5.56
C LYS A 161 -5.67 -8.60 -4.87
N VAL A 162 -5.26 -8.87 -3.62
CA VAL A 162 -5.78 -9.98 -2.80
C VAL A 162 -7.31 -9.90 -2.65
N LEU A 163 -7.85 -8.72 -2.33
CA LEU A 163 -9.29 -8.48 -2.17
C LEU A 163 -10.05 -8.58 -3.49
N LYS A 164 -9.52 -8.01 -4.58
CA LYS A 164 -10.10 -8.11 -5.94
C LYS A 164 -10.19 -9.56 -6.41
N ASN A 165 -9.20 -10.37 -6.05
CA ASN A 165 -9.14 -11.80 -6.32
C ASN A 165 -9.95 -12.64 -5.31
N GLN A 166 -10.72 -12.01 -4.41
CA GLN A 166 -11.62 -12.67 -3.46
C GLN A 166 -10.92 -13.72 -2.56
N LEU A 167 -9.62 -13.56 -2.31
CA LEU A 167 -8.87 -14.51 -1.48
C LEU A 167 -9.23 -14.41 0.01
N ILE A 168 -9.64 -13.21 0.46
CA ILE A 168 -10.10 -12.90 1.81
C ILE A 168 -11.12 -11.77 1.76
N ASP A 169 -11.91 -11.64 2.82
CA ASP A 169 -12.68 -10.43 3.10
C ASP A 169 -11.81 -9.35 3.76
N PHE A 170 -12.19 -8.09 3.56
CA PHE A 170 -11.48 -6.95 4.16
C PHE A 170 -11.47 -6.99 5.68
N ASP A 171 -12.53 -7.47 6.32
CA ASP A 171 -12.62 -7.55 7.79
C ASP A 171 -11.62 -8.57 8.40
N ASN A 172 -11.13 -9.50 7.58
CA ASN A 172 -10.11 -10.48 7.97
C ASN A 172 -8.67 -9.96 7.77
N LEU A 173 -8.51 -8.75 7.23
CA LEU A 173 -7.23 -8.10 7.00
C LEU A 173 -6.87 -7.17 8.18
N LYS A 174 -5.73 -7.41 8.80
CA LYS A 174 -5.18 -6.56 9.88
C LYS A 174 -4.06 -5.69 9.35
N LEU A 175 -4.38 -4.44 9.00
CA LEU A 175 -3.36 -3.44 8.65
C LEU A 175 -2.55 -3.04 9.88
N PHE A 176 -1.23 -2.91 9.73
CA PHE A 176 -0.38 -2.34 10.78
C PHE A 176 0.58 -1.30 10.19
N ASN A 177 0.92 -0.33 11.04
CA ASN A 177 1.95 0.67 10.80
C ASN A 177 2.59 1.02 12.13
N GLU A 178 3.68 0.33 12.46
CA GLU A 178 4.43 0.55 13.70
C GLU A 178 5.77 1.14 13.35
N GLU A 179 6.02 2.35 13.86
CA GLU A 179 7.19 3.18 13.52
C GLU A 179 7.26 3.47 12.01
N THR A 180 7.95 2.61 11.27
CA THR A 180 8.21 2.71 9.82
C THR A 180 7.92 1.39 9.09
N ILE A 181 7.39 0.39 9.79
CA ILE A 181 7.06 -0.90 9.20
C ILE A 181 5.60 -0.85 8.74
N ILE A 182 5.42 -0.78 7.43
CA ILE A 182 4.11 -0.69 6.80
C ILE A 182 3.75 -2.04 6.19
N GLY A 183 2.69 -2.64 6.71
CA GLY A 183 2.32 -3.99 6.35
C GLY A 183 0.90 -4.36 6.67
N CYS A 184 0.61 -5.65 6.52
CA CYS A 184 -0.66 -6.23 6.92
C CYS A 184 -0.51 -7.72 7.23
N ASN A 185 -1.43 -8.23 8.05
CA ASN A 185 -1.54 -9.64 8.37
C ASN A 185 -2.93 -10.14 7.95
N TYR A 186 -3.01 -11.34 7.41
CA TYR A 186 -4.27 -12.05 7.18
C TYR A 186 -4.03 -13.56 7.17
N SER A 187 -5.08 -14.34 6.99
CA SER A 187 -4.97 -15.79 6.85
C SER A 187 -5.85 -16.28 5.70
N ILE A 188 -5.35 -17.27 4.97
CA ILE A 188 -6.08 -17.99 3.92
C ILE A 188 -5.94 -19.46 4.26
N ASN A 189 -7.07 -20.14 4.46
CA ASN A 189 -7.08 -21.51 4.98
C ASN A 189 -6.23 -21.59 6.28
N ASP A 190 -5.33 -22.57 6.37
CA ASP A 190 -4.41 -22.73 7.50
C ASP A 190 -3.12 -21.89 7.39
N PHE A 191 -2.98 -21.08 6.34
CA PHE A 191 -1.79 -20.28 6.09
C PHE A 191 -1.94 -18.85 6.61
N LYS A 192 -1.04 -18.48 7.51
CA LYS A 192 -0.90 -17.10 8.00
C LYS A 192 0.01 -16.33 7.07
N HIS A 193 -0.39 -15.12 6.72
CA HIS A 193 0.37 -14.25 5.82
C HIS A 193 0.74 -12.98 6.56
N SER A 194 2.02 -12.61 6.51
CA SER A 194 2.53 -11.35 7.00
C SER A 194 3.27 -10.64 5.90
N ILE A 195 2.84 -9.42 5.60
CA ILE A 195 3.28 -8.68 4.44
C ILE A 195 3.92 -7.38 4.89
N VAL A 196 5.06 -7.04 4.29
CA VAL A 196 5.74 -5.77 4.48
C VAL A 196 6.14 -5.18 3.15
N SER A 197 6.00 -3.87 3.01
CA SER A 197 6.59 -3.13 1.91
C SER A 197 7.91 -2.51 2.36
N ILE A 198 8.93 -2.60 1.50
CA ILE A 198 10.27 -2.06 1.73
C ILE A 198 10.71 -1.30 0.47
N ARG A 199 11.26 -0.10 0.64
CA ARG A 199 11.87 0.76 -0.38
C ARG A 199 13.39 0.81 -0.22
N LYS A 200 14.12 1.26 -1.24
CA LYS A 200 15.60 1.25 -1.25
C LYS A 200 16.25 2.05 -0.11
N THR A 201 15.57 3.07 0.40
CA THR A 201 16.05 3.89 1.51
C THR A 201 15.71 3.30 2.87
N ASP A 202 14.90 2.23 2.93
CA ASP A 202 14.65 1.53 4.18
C ASP A 202 15.92 0.81 4.65
N THR A 203 16.15 0.88 5.94
CA THR A 203 17.26 0.31 6.67
C THR A 203 17.09 -1.19 6.94
N ILE A 204 18.21 -1.88 7.03
CA ILE A 204 18.27 -3.28 7.51
C ILE A 204 17.64 -3.46 8.91
N CYS A 205 17.64 -2.42 9.73
CA CYS A 205 17.01 -2.43 11.05
C CYS A 205 15.50 -2.63 10.97
N GLN A 206 14.83 -2.04 9.97
CA GLN A 206 13.39 -2.21 9.76
C GLN A 206 13.04 -3.66 9.37
N ILE A 207 13.83 -4.27 8.48
CA ILE A 207 13.70 -5.69 8.13
C ILE A 207 13.83 -6.57 9.37
N LYS A 208 14.88 -6.34 10.16
CA LYS A 208 15.11 -7.08 11.40
C LYS A 208 13.94 -6.93 12.38
N LYS A 209 13.49 -5.70 12.64
CA LYS A 209 12.37 -5.40 13.54
C LYS A 209 11.09 -6.11 13.08
N PHE A 210 10.81 -6.10 11.77
CA PHE A 210 9.65 -6.79 11.21
C PHE A 210 9.73 -8.31 11.41
N LEU A 211 10.87 -8.93 11.09
CA LEU A 211 11.04 -10.38 11.27
C LEU A 211 10.90 -10.78 12.75
N LEU A 212 11.51 -10.03 13.67
CA LEU A 212 11.37 -10.30 15.11
C LEU A 212 9.95 -10.09 15.63
N LYS A 213 9.18 -9.19 15.02
CA LYS A 213 7.76 -9.01 15.35
C LYS A 213 6.94 -10.23 14.98
N ILE A 214 7.22 -10.87 13.85
CA ILE A 214 6.50 -12.07 13.40
C ILE A 214 6.55 -13.19 14.44
N ASP A 215 7.70 -13.43 15.07
CA ASP A 215 7.80 -14.42 16.14
C ASP A 215 6.88 -14.08 17.31
N LYS A 216 6.70 -12.79 17.64
CA LYS A 216 5.78 -12.33 18.70
C LYS A 216 4.32 -12.47 18.30
N ASP A 217 3.98 -12.07 17.07
CA ASP A 217 2.61 -12.04 16.58
C ASP A 217 2.03 -13.44 16.36
N PHE A 218 2.87 -14.38 15.90
CA PHE A 218 2.40 -15.69 15.45
C PHE A 218 2.84 -16.85 16.34
N GLY A 219 3.93 -16.73 17.09
CA GLY A 219 4.48 -17.75 17.99
C GLY A 219 5.00 -19.03 17.31
N THR A 220 4.67 -19.24 16.03
CA THR A 220 5.08 -20.37 15.21
C THR A 220 5.26 -19.93 13.76
N LEU A 221 6.23 -20.53 13.08
CA LEU A 221 6.44 -20.34 11.64
C LEU A 221 5.76 -21.42 10.79
N LYS A 222 5.04 -22.37 11.42
CA LYS A 222 4.27 -23.38 10.69
C LYS A 222 3.18 -22.70 9.88
N ASN A 223 3.11 -23.01 8.60
CA ASN A 223 2.17 -22.43 7.63
C ASN A 223 2.21 -20.89 7.60
N LEU A 224 3.39 -20.29 7.79
CA LEU A 224 3.56 -18.84 7.69
C LEU A 224 4.19 -18.46 6.34
N ARG A 225 3.62 -17.46 5.69
CA ARG A 225 4.21 -16.73 4.55
C ARG A 225 4.59 -15.32 4.95
N ILE A 226 5.85 -14.98 4.73
CA ILE A 226 6.38 -13.63 4.92
C ILE A 226 6.58 -13.04 3.54
N ILE A 227 5.72 -12.11 3.14
CA ILE A 227 5.76 -11.53 1.79
C ILE A 227 6.42 -10.16 1.87
N ILE A 228 7.57 -10.03 1.21
CA ILE A 228 8.29 -8.77 1.09
C ILE A 228 8.02 -8.15 -0.28
N ILE A 229 7.46 -6.94 -0.27
CA ILE A 229 7.19 -6.16 -1.48
C ILE A 229 8.34 -5.15 -1.66
N GLY A 230 9.12 -5.35 -2.72
CA GLY A 230 10.18 -4.43 -3.13
C GLY A 230 9.81 -3.59 -4.35
N GLU A 231 10.78 -2.83 -4.83
CA GLU A 231 10.62 -1.90 -5.95
C GLU A 231 10.84 -2.60 -7.30
N ASP A 232 11.95 -3.33 -7.39
CA ASP A 232 12.42 -4.05 -8.56
C ASP A 232 13.25 -5.29 -8.17
N ASP A 233 13.57 -6.19 -9.11
CA ASP A 233 14.32 -7.42 -8.85
C ASP A 233 15.73 -7.14 -8.26
N LEU A 234 16.39 -6.04 -8.66
CA LEU A 234 17.68 -5.64 -8.10
C LEU A 234 17.56 -5.28 -6.63
N HIS A 235 16.53 -4.52 -6.27
CA HIS A 235 16.24 -4.15 -4.89
C HIS A 235 15.88 -5.38 -4.05
N LEU A 236 15.07 -6.30 -4.58
CA LEU A 236 14.75 -7.56 -3.91
C LEU A 236 16.01 -8.38 -3.62
N PHE A 237 16.97 -8.41 -4.53
CA PHE A 237 18.25 -9.07 -4.30
C PHE A 237 19.07 -8.41 -3.18
N GLN A 238 19.03 -7.07 -3.05
CA GLN A 238 19.69 -6.37 -1.93
C GLN A 238 19.03 -6.71 -0.59
N ILE A 239 17.69 -6.74 -0.53
CA ILE A 239 16.96 -7.15 0.68
C ILE A 239 17.33 -8.59 1.05
N PHE A 240 17.35 -9.49 0.07
CA PHE A 240 17.78 -10.88 0.27
C PHE A 240 19.20 -10.96 0.86
N LYS A 241 20.17 -10.23 0.29
CA LYS A 241 21.54 -10.17 0.84
C LYS A 241 21.57 -9.66 2.28
N GLN A 242 20.78 -8.65 2.60
CA GLN A 242 20.69 -8.11 3.96
C GLN A 242 20.13 -9.15 4.95
N ILE A 243 19.09 -9.90 4.56
CA ILE A 243 18.52 -10.98 5.37
C ILE A 243 19.57 -12.07 5.63
N ILE A 244 20.30 -12.50 4.60
CA ILE A 244 21.41 -13.46 4.76
C ILE A 244 22.47 -12.93 5.72
N SER A 245 22.83 -11.65 5.62
CA SER A 245 23.80 -11.03 6.54
C SER A 245 23.30 -11.06 7.99
N LEU A 246 22.01 -10.79 8.23
CA LEU A 246 21.42 -10.88 9.57
C LEU A 246 21.45 -12.32 10.12
N ILE A 247 21.20 -13.33 9.28
CA ILE A 247 21.29 -14.74 9.66
C ILE A 247 22.75 -15.11 10.01
N GLN A 248 23.72 -14.70 9.18
CA GLN A 248 25.15 -14.98 9.42
C GLN A 248 25.65 -14.35 10.72
N LYS A 249 25.16 -13.15 11.05
CA LYS A 249 25.45 -12.46 12.32
C LYS A 249 24.66 -13.03 13.51
N LYS A 250 23.81 -14.04 13.30
CA LYS A 250 22.91 -14.63 14.30
C LYS A 250 21.95 -13.63 14.94
N GLU A 251 21.60 -12.57 14.20
CA GLU A 251 20.63 -11.57 14.64
C GLU A 251 19.18 -12.01 14.40
N ILE A 252 18.98 -12.91 13.44
CA ILE A 252 17.73 -13.62 13.17
C ILE A 252 18.04 -15.10 12.91
N ASP A 253 17.06 -15.97 13.14
CA ASP A 253 17.21 -17.41 12.94
C ASP A 253 17.12 -17.79 11.45
N LYS A 254 17.84 -18.83 11.02
CA LYS A 254 17.77 -19.35 9.65
C LYS A 254 16.37 -19.85 9.25
N LYS A 255 15.51 -20.22 10.22
CA LYS A 255 14.14 -20.73 9.97
C LYS A 255 13.27 -19.78 9.14
N TYR A 256 13.51 -18.47 9.23
CA TYR A 256 12.75 -17.46 8.48
C TYR A 256 12.93 -17.61 6.97
N PHE A 257 14.07 -18.13 6.53
CA PHE A 257 14.40 -18.27 5.11
C PHE A 257 13.35 -19.07 4.32
N ASN A 258 12.80 -20.13 4.94
CA ASN A 258 11.84 -21.02 4.30
C ASN A 258 10.41 -20.43 4.21
N CYS A 259 10.15 -19.34 4.94
CA CYS A 259 8.85 -18.68 5.00
C CYS A 259 8.80 -17.42 4.13
N ILE A 260 9.95 -16.89 3.71
CA ILE A 260 10.03 -15.63 2.99
C ILE A 260 9.78 -15.84 1.49
N VAL A 261 8.89 -15.03 0.97
CA VAL A 261 8.54 -14.91 -0.44
C VAL A 261 8.65 -13.44 -0.81
N PHE A 262 9.09 -13.15 -2.03
CA PHE A 262 9.26 -11.79 -2.51
C PHE A 262 8.27 -11.49 -3.64
N THR A 263 7.96 -10.20 -3.82
CA THR A 263 7.27 -9.68 -4.99
C THR A 263 7.71 -8.23 -5.24
N GLN A 264 7.43 -7.69 -6.42
CA GLN A 264 7.75 -6.30 -6.76
C GLN A 264 6.51 -5.58 -7.28
N ASP A 265 6.53 -4.25 -7.19
CA ASP A 265 5.40 -3.38 -7.53
C ASP A 265 4.78 -3.69 -8.90
N LEU A 266 5.60 -3.87 -9.95
CA LEU A 266 5.10 -4.15 -11.30
C LEU A 266 4.46 -5.54 -11.41
N ARG A 267 5.02 -6.57 -10.75
CA ARG A 267 4.43 -7.92 -10.74
C ARG A 267 3.03 -7.93 -10.13
N ILE A 268 2.80 -7.14 -9.08
CA ILE A 268 1.48 -7.03 -8.43
C ILE A 268 0.44 -6.45 -9.40
N ILE A 269 0.83 -5.47 -10.22
CA ILE A 269 -0.05 -4.81 -11.17
C ILE A 269 -0.30 -5.73 -12.37
N GLU A 270 0.76 -6.18 -13.03
CA GLU A 270 0.73 -6.79 -14.37
C GLU A 270 0.33 -8.27 -14.36
N ARG A 271 0.58 -9.01 -13.28
CA ARG A 271 0.39 -10.46 -13.25
C ARG A 271 -0.82 -10.88 -12.44
N ASN A 272 -1.33 -12.08 -12.69
CA ASN A 272 -2.32 -12.70 -11.80
C ASN A 272 -1.70 -12.98 -10.44
N ILE A 273 -2.52 -13.00 -9.39
CA ILE A 273 -2.04 -13.15 -8.01
C ILE A 273 -1.22 -14.44 -7.80
N ASP A 274 -1.50 -15.50 -8.56
CA ASP A 274 -0.78 -16.78 -8.51
C ASP A 274 0.64 -16.74 -9.11
N SER A 275 0.99 -15.67 -9.83
CA SER A 275 2.26 -15.52 -10.57
C SER A 275 3.03 -14.24 -10.19
N CYS A 276 2.62 -13.57 -9.12
CA CYS A 276 3.27 -12.36 -8.61
C CYS A 276 4.55 -12.64 -7.80
N PHE A 277 4.79 -13.89 -7.39
CA PHE A 277 5.74 -14.21 -6.33
C PHE A 277 7.02 -14.87 -6.83
N VAL A 278 8.11 -14.60 -6.12
CA VAL A 278 9.43 -15.18 -6.37
C VAL A 278 10.13 -15.58 -5.07
N ILE A 279 11.03 -16.54 -5.17
CA ILE A 279 11.93 -16.97 -4.09
C ILE A 279 13.37 -16.99 -4.58
N TRP A 280 14.30 -16.88 -3.64
CA TRP A 280 15.72 -17.08 -3.89
C TRP A 280 16.15 -18.44 -3.38
N LYS A 281 16.65 -19.30 -4.27
CA LYS A 281 17.32 -20.54 -3.88
C LYS A 281 18.83 -20.33 -3.86
N ILE A 282 19.48 -20.90 -2.85
CA ILE A 282 20.93 -20.90 -2.72
C ILE A 282 21.41 -22.30 -3.06
N GLU A 283 22.01 -22.44 -4.24
CA GLU A 283 22.76 -23.62 -4.64
C GLU A 283 24.25 -23.24 -4.66
N GLU A 284 24.94 -23.33 -5.79
CA GLU A 284 26.27 -22.74 -5.98
C GLU A 284 26.22 -21.20 -6.11
N LYS A 285 25.09 -20.68 -6.59
CA LYS A 285 24.78 -19.25 -6.75
C LYS A 285 23.34 -19.00 -6.28
N ALA A 286 23.02 -17.74 -6.01
CA ALA A 286 21.64 -17.34 -5.74
C ALA A 286 20.85 -17.31 -7.06
N ILE A 287 19.79 -18.10 -7.14
CA ILE A 287 18.91 -18.22 -8.30
C ILE A 287 17.52 -17.70 -7.93
N LEU A 288 16.97 -16.83 -8.77
CA LEU A 288 15.60 -16.32 -8.63
C LEU A 288 14.64 -17.27 -9.34
N GLU A 289 13.60 -17.73 -8.66
CA GLU A 289 12.56 -18.57 -9.24
C GLU A 289 11.17 -18.00 -8.97
N ASP A 290 10.28 -18.08 -9.96
CA ASP A 290 8.86 -17.82 -9.74
C ASP A 290 8.26 -18.94 -8.87
N ILE A 291 7.38 -18.56 -7.93
CA ILE A 291 6.66 -19.51 -7.08
C ILE A 291 5.16 -19.25 -7.15
N LYS A 292 4.39 -20.34 -7.13
CA LYS A 292 2.93 -20.28 -6.91
C LYS A 292 2.64 -20.61 -5.45
N LEU A 293 1.73 -19.86 -4.85
CA LEU A 293 1.24 -20.14 -3.50
C LEU A 293 0.01 -21.04 -3.63
N ASP A 294 0.11 -22.30 -3.21
CA ASP A 294 -0.95 -23.30 -3.32
C ASP A 294 -2.23 -22.88 -2.57
N GLU A 295 -2.07 -22.14 -1.48
CA GLU A 295 -3.16 -21.56 -0.72
C GLU A 295 -3.98 -20.53 -1.53
N PHE A 296 -3.42 -19.93 -2.58
CA PHE A 296 -4.10 -18.91 -3.40
C PHE A 296 -4.88 -19.54 -4.56
N THR A 297 -4.56 -20.76 -4.96
CA THR A 297 -5.25 -21.48 -6.04
C THR A 297 -6.45 -22.31 -5.54
N LYS A 298 -6.54 -22.54 -4.23
CA LYS A 298 -7.60 -23.33 -3.58
C LYS A 298 -8.69 -22.48 -2.90
N SER A 299 -8.74 -21.18 -3.15
CA SER A 299 -9.85 -20.35 -2.68
C SER A 299 -11.09 -20.67 -3.54
N ILE A 300 -12.12 -21.20 -2.86
CA ILE A 300 -13.44 -21.55 -3.43
C ILE A 300 -14.27 -20.28 -3.56
#